data_AF-A0A257QG05-F1
#
_entry.id   AF-A0A257QG05-F1
#
_cell.length_a   1.000
_cell.length_b   1.000
_cell.length_c   1.000
_cell.angle_alpha   90.00
_cell.angle_beta   90.00
_cell.angle_gamma   90.00
#
_symmetry.space_group_name_H-M   'P 1'
#
loop_
_entity.id
_entity.type
_entity.pdbx_description
1 polymer ?
#
loop_
_entity_poly.entity_id
_entity_poly.type
_entity_poly.pdbx_seq_one_letter_code
_entity_poly.pdbx_strand_id
1 'polypeptide(L)'
;MAGNDPGIFFSAQAITGCPFLYQAVSHRKQRWPDDPAAHAYDAARIAADTRAKLIDAGVSFIAETVFSHPSKLELIRSAHDAGYVVALHVMLIPEGLAVERVRRRVRHGGHDVPEGKIRERHRRLWQLVADAIEIADTATVYDNSRLHGPRIVAQLTAGTVIGAPTWPAWASEKLFRRWPG
;
A
#
# COMPACT_ATOMS: atom_id res chain seq x y z
N MET A 1 -1.07 -15.60 15.39
CA MET A 1 -1.40 -15.82 13.97
C MET A 1 -1.60 -14.46 13.31
N ALA A 2 -0.68 -14.06 12.44
CA ALA A 2 -0.65 -12.72 11.86
C ALA A 2 -1.80 -12.53 10.87
N GLY A 3 -2.67 -11.54 11.14
CA GLY A 3 -3.75 -11.15 10.24
C GLY A 3 -3.15 -10.48 9.01
N ASN A 4 -3.37 -11.10 7.85
CA ASN A 4 -2.98 -10.57 6.54
C ASN A 4 -3.97 -9.46 6.14
N ASP A 5 -3.77 -8.24 6.64
CA ASP A 5 -4.46 -7.05 6.14
C ASP A 5 -3.95 -6.79 4.70
N PRO A 6 -4.82 -6.69 3.68
CA PRO A 6 -4.39 -6.35 2.33
C PRO A 6 -4.10 -4.85 2.25
N GLY A 7 -2.95 -4.45 2.79
CA GLY A 7 -2.32 -3.17 2.50
C GLY A 7 -1.57 -3.25 1.16
N ILE A 8 -1.47 -2.12 0.47
CA ILE A 8 -0.40 -1.89 -0.49
C ILE A 8 0.85 -1.63 0.35
N PHE A 9 1.88 -2.44 0.14
CA PHE A 9 3.13 -2.36 0.87
C PHE A 9 4.07 -1.44 0.10
N PHE A 10 4.50 -0.36 0.72
CA PHE A 10 5.54 0.49 0.18
C PHE A 10 6.81 0.27 0.99
N SER A 11 7.91 -0.11 0.33
CA SER A 11 9.22 -0.20 0.95
C SER A 11 10.16 0.81 0.32
N ALA A 12 10.68 1.76 1.10
CA ALA A 12 11.79 2.59 0.63
C ALA A 12 13.09 2.02 1.22
N GLN A 13 14.06 1.72 0.35
CA GLN A 13 15.40 1.28 0.71
C GLN A 13 16.39 2.42 0.46
N ALA A 14 17.13 2.87 1.47
CA ALA A 14 18.41 3.52 1.19
C ALA A 14 19.44 2.41 0.90
N ILE A 15 20.33 2.60 -0.07
CA ILE A 15 21.50 1.73 -0.24
C ILE A 15 22.44 2.01 0.94
N THR A 16 22.21 1.34 2.07
CA THR A 16 23.14 1.06 3.16
C THR A 16 22.45 0.20 4.23
N GLY A 17 23.14 -0.84 4.73
CA GLY A 17 22.62 -1.91 5.58
C GLY A 17 22.20 -1.52 7.01
N CYS A 18 21.16 -0.70 7.13
CA CYS A 18 20.55 -0.32 8.41
C CYS A 18 19.20 -1.06 8.64
N PRO A 19 18.82 -1.32 9.91
CA PRO A 19 17.60 -2.04 10.27
C PRO A 19 16.32 -1.30 9.83
N PHE A 20 15.33 -2.04 9.31
CA PHE A 20 14.06 -1.50 8.84
C PHE A 20 13.11 -1.19 10.01
N LEU A 21 12.54 0.03 10.03
CA LEU A 21 11.39 0.34 10.87
C LEU A 21 10.08 0.01 10.12
N TYR A 22 9.29 -0.91 10.65
CA TYR A 22 7.98 -1.27 10.12
C TYR A 22 6.89 -0.33 10.64
N GLN A 23 6.22 0.40 9.75
CA GLN A 23 5.11 1.29 10.11
C GLN A 23 3.81 0.84 9.42
N ALA A 24 2.95 0.12 10.17
CA ALA A 24 1.59 -0.17 9.74
C ALA A 24 0.58 0.90 10.18
N VAL A 25 -0.43 1.15 9.35
CA VAL A 25 -1.60 2.00 9.71
C VAL A 25 -2.45 1.33 10.81
N SER A 26 -2.24 0.04 11.08
CA SER A 26 -3.01 -0.78 12.03
C SER A 26 -2.62 -0.60 13.51
N HIS A 27 -1.56 0.17 13.84
CA HIS A 27 -1.15 0.47 15.23
C HIS A 27 -2.15 1.32 16.04
N ARG A 28 -3.31 1.65 15.46
CA ARG A 28 -4.37 2.46 16.05
C ARG A 28 -4.91 1.93 17.38
N LYS A 29 -5.13 0.61 17.47
CA LYS A 29 -5.66 -0.05 18.67
C LYS A 29 -4.69 -0.01 19.86
N GLN A 30 -3.39 0.12 19.59
CA GLN A 30 -2.38 0.10 20.65
C GLN A 30 -2.26 1.43 21.38
N ARG A 31 -2.70 2.54 20.74
CA ARG A 31 -2.58 3.90 21.27
C ARG A 31 -3.89 4.48 21.78
N TRP A 32 -5.02 4.13 21.16
CA TRP A 32 -6.36 4.51 21.63
C TRP A 32 -7.27 3.30 21.63
N PRO A 33 -7.26 2.50 22.71
CA PRO A 33 -8.08 1.29 22.81
C PRO A 33 -9.58 1.60 22.87
N ASP A 34 -9.97 2.76 23.42
CA ASP A 34 -11.36 3.08 23.75
C ASP A 34 -12.17 3.69 22.58
N ASP A 35 -11.56 4.52 21.72
CA ASP A 35 -12.20 5.03 20.48
C ASP A 35 -11.21 5.18 19.31
N PRO A 36 -10.88 4.09 18.61
CA PRO A 36 -9.99 4.12 17.46
C PRO A 36 -10.60 4.83 16.25
N ALA A 37 -11.92 5.00 16.18
CA ALA A 37 -12.58 5.58 15.02
C ALA A 37 -12.47 7.11 15.04
N ALA A 38 -12.68 7.74 16.20
CA ALA A 38 -12.54 9.17 16.39
C ALA A 38 -11.10 9.67 16.13
N HIS A 39 -10.08 8.87 16.47
CA HIS A 39 -8.67 9.24 16.29
C HIS A 39 -8.07 8.82 14.95
N ALA A 40 -8.89 8.47 13.95
CA ALA A 40 -8.39 8.06 12.63
C ALA A 40 -7.55 9.14 11.94
N TYR A 41 -7.92 10.42 12.12
CA TYR A 41 -7.19 11.55 11.56
C TYR A 41 -5.88 11.80 12.31
N ASP A 42 -5.91 11.78 13.65
CA ASP A 42 -4.72 11.93 14.49
C ASP A 42 -3.69 10.83 14.23
N ALA A 43 -4.15 9.58 14.11
CA ALA A 43 -3.28 8.46 13.78
C ALA A 43 -2.65 8.62 12.38
N ALA A 44 -3.41 9.12 11.41
CA ALA A 44 -2.89 9.39 10.06
C ALA A 44 -1.84 10.52 10.06
N ARG A 45 -2.07 11.58 10.84
CA ARG A 45 -1.14 12.70 11.03
C ARG A 45 0.14 12.24 11.71
N ILE A 46 0.04 11.55 12.85
CA ILE A 46 1.22 11.01 13.56
C ILE A 46 2.02 10.10 12.62
N ALA A 47 1.36 9.22 11.87
CA ALA A 47 2.06 8.36 10.94
C ALA A 47 2.78 9.15 9.84
N ALA A 48 2.20 10.26 9.36
CA ALA A 48 2.85 11.17 8.42
C ALA A 48 4.05 11.88 9.03
N ASP A 49 3.89 12.46 10.22
CA ASP A 49 4.97 13.14 10.96
C ASP A 49 6.14 12.20 11.24
N THR A 50 5.86 10.94 11.60
CA THR A 50 6.90 9.91 11.79
C THR A 50 7.65 9.62 10.49
N ARG A 51 6.95 9.48 9.36
CA ARG A 51 7.63 9.22 8.08
C ARG A 51 8.50 10.40 7.65
N ALA A 52 8.02 11.63 7.81
CA ALA A 52 8.82 12.82 7.54
C ALA A 52 10.12 12.81 8.36
N LYS A 53 10.03 12.56 9.67
CA LYS A 53 11.21 12.44 10.55
C LYS A 53 12.17 11.33 10.15
N LEU A 54 11.66 10.20 9.64
CA LEU A 54 12.50 9.10 9.18
C LEU A 54 13.24 9.46 7.89
N ILE A 55 12.56 10.14 6.96
CA ILE A 55 13.15 10.69 5.73
C ILE A 55 14.24 11.71 6.08
N ASP A 56 13.95 12.67 6.95
CA ASP A 56 14.90 13.68 7.40
C ASP A 56 16.14 13.05 8.08
N ALA A 57 15.95 11.94 8.78
CA ALA A 57 17.02 11.21 9.45
C ALA A 57 17.79 10.23 8.54
N GLY A 58 17.40 10.07 7.27
CA GLY A 58 18.02 9.10 6.35
C GLY A 58 17.83 7.64 6.77
N VAL A 59 16.80 7.34 7.56
CA VAL A 59 16.51 5.99 8.06
C VAL A 59 15.57 5.25 7.12
N SER A 60 15.93 4.02 6.74
CA SER A 60 15.09 3.12 5.93
C SER A 60 13.82 2.69 6.67
N PHE A 61 12.68 2.66 5.96
CA PHE A 61 11.40 2.27 6.55
C PHE A 61 10.45 1.62 5.54
N ILE A 62 9.47 0.89 6.08
CA ILE A 62 8.34 0.33 5.34
C ILE A 62 7.08 1.09 5.77
N ALA A 63 6.34 1.60 4.79
CA ALA A 63 5.04 2.23 5.01
C ALA A 63 3.93 1.36 4.41
N GLU A 64 3.10 0.78 5.26
CA GLU A 64 1.87 0.13 4.80
C GLU A 64 0.81 1.20 4.52
N THR A 65 0.05 1.09 3.43
CA THR A 65 -1.08 2.00 3.20
C THR A 65 -2.12 1.41 2.26
N VAL A 66 -3.36 1.91 2.33
CA VAL A 66 -4.41 1.61 1.34
C VAL A 66 -4.28 2.43 0.04
N PHE A 67 -3.32 3.37 -0.02
CA PHE A 67 -2.98 4.18 -1.19
C PHE A 67 -4.15 4.97 -1.82
N SER A 68 -5.19 5.29 -1.06
CA SER A 68 -6.41 5.94 -1.57
C SER A 68 -6.40 7.47 -1.43
N HIS A 69 -5.26 8.12 -1.22
CA HIS A 69 -5.16 9.58 -1.09
C HIS A 69 -3.90 10.13 -1.79
N PRO A 70 -3.98 11.27 -2.51
CA PRO A 70 -2.84 11.82 -3.27
C PRO A 70 -1.56 12.06 -2.45
N SER A 71 -1.69 12.33 -1.14
CA SER A 71 -0.53 12.46 -0.22
C SER A 71 0.44 11.28 -0.24
N LYS A 72 0.04 10.12 -0.78
CA LYS A 72 0.95 8.97 -0.90
C LYS A 72 1.91 9.11 -2.06
N LEU A 73 1.55 9.84 -3.11
CA LEU A 73 2.49 10.24 -4.16
C LEU A 73 3.52 11.22 -3.60
N GLU A 74 3.08 12.18 -2.79
CA GLU A 74 4.00 13.13 -2.13
C GLU A 74 5.02 12.45 -1.22
N LEU A 75 4.61 11.39 -0.52
CA LEU A 75 5.54 10.58 0.27
C LEU A 75 6.64 9.95 -0.60
N ILE A 76 6.29 9.44 -1.77
CA ILE A 76 7.24 8.83 -2.71
C ILE A 76 8.20 9.89 -3.24
N ARG A 77 7.67 11.03 -3.68
CA ARG A 77 8.46 12.17 -4.17
C ARG A 77 9.44 12.67 -3.11
N SER A 78 8.95 12.89 -1.88
CA SER A 78 9.78 13.34 -0.76
C SER A 78 10.90 12.36 -0.42
N ALA A 79 10.64 11.05 -0.51
CA ALA A 79 11.68 10.04 -0.31
C ALA A 79 12.73 10.09 -1.43
N HIS A 80 12.31 10.23 -2.69
CA HIS A 80 13.21 10.41 -3.83
C HIS A 80 14.09 11.67 -3.68
N ASP A 81 13.48 12.80 -3.34
CA ASP A 81 14.18 14.07 -3.14
C ASP A 81 15.23 13.99 -2.01
N ALA A 82 14.99 13.11 -1.03
CA ALA A 82 15.92 12.80 0.05
C ALA A 82 16.94 11.70 -0.29
N GLY A 83 16.98 11.20 -1.53
CA GLY A 83 17.96 10.23 -2.01
C GLY A 83 17.64 8.76 -1.69
N TYR A 84 16.39 8.43 -1.37
CA TYR A 84 15.97 7.05 -1.17
C TYR A 84 15.77 6.33 -2.51
N VAL A 85 16.03 5.02 -2.52
CA VAL A 85 15.51 4.11 -3.53
C VAL A 85 14.14 3.60 -3.07
N VAL A 86 13.16 3.66 -3.95
CA VAL A 86 11.78 3.34 -3.66
C VAL A 86 11.37 2.03 -4.33
N ALA A 87 11.00 1.03 -3.52
CA ALA A 87 10.46 -0.25 -3.96
C ALA A 87 8.97 -0.38 -3.58
N LEU A 88 8.09 -0.30 -4.58
CA LEU A 88 6.65 -0.40 -4.40
C LEU A 88 6.16 -1.85 -4.52
N HIS A 89 5.38 -2.33 -3.55
CA HIS A 89 4.78 -3.67 -3.55
C HIS A 89 3.24 -3.57 -3.52
N VAL A 90 2.60 -3.84 -4.66
CA VAL A 90 1.15 -3.65 -4.84
C VAL A 90 0.41 -4.97 -4.69
N MET A 91 -0.55 -5.03 -3.76
CA MET A 91 -1.43 -6.19 -3.58
C MET A 91 -2.77 -5.98 -4.28
N LEU A 92 -2.98 -6.67 -5.41
CA LEU A 92 -4.25 -6.68 -6.13
C LEU A 92 -5.23 -7.64 -5.48
N ILE A 93 -6.46 -7.17 -5.26
CA ILE A 93 -7.62 -8.00 -4.92
C ILE A 93 -8.88 -7.46 -5.63
N PRO A 94 -9.85 -8.32 -5.99
CA PRO A 94 -11.16 -7.88 -6.46
C PRO A 94 -11.88 -7.01 -5.42
N GLU A 95 -12.68 -6.03 -5.87
CA GLU A 95 -13.45 -5.13 -4.98
C GLU A 95 -14.34 -5.93 -4.00
N GLY A 96 -15.05 -6.95 -4.49
CA GLY A 96 -15.88 -7.82 -3.66
C GLY A 96 -15.09 -8.62 -2.63
N LEU A 97 -13.85 -9.03 -2.96
CA LEU A 97 -12.98 -9.72 -2.01
C LEU A 97 -12.48 -8.77 -0.92
N ALA A 98 -12.25 -7.49 -1.23
CA ALA A 98 -11.90 -6.48 -0.22
C ALA A 98 -13.03 -6.31 0.81
N VAL A 99 -14.29 -6.24 0.34
CA VAL A 99 -15.47 -6.18 1.21
C VAL A 99 -15.57 -7.42 2.10
N GLU A 100 -15.44 -8.61 1.50
CA GLU A 100 -15.53 -9.87 2.26
C GLU A 100 -14.41 -10.02 3.29
N ARG A 101 -13.18 -9.59 2.97
CA ARG A 101 -12.06 -9.58 3.93
C ARG A 101 -12.34 -8.67 5.12
N VAL A 102 -12.93 -7.49 4.92
CA VAL A 102 -13.34 -6.61 6.03
C VAL A 102 -14.44 -7.28 6.87
N ARG A 103 -15.48 -7.85 6.24
CA ARG A 103 -16.55 -8.57 6.97
C ARG A 103 -16.00 -9.73 7.80
N ARG A 104 -15.07 -10.52 7.25
CA ARG A 104 -14.37 -11.59 7.99
C ARG A 104 -13.59 -11.03 9.17
N ARG A 105 -12.82 -9.95 8.98
CA ARG A 105 -12.08 -9.28 10.05
C ARG A 105 -13.00 -8.83 11.19
N VAL A 106 -14.14 -8.21 10.88
CA VAL A 106 -15.11 -7.74 11.89
C VAL A 106 -15.65 -8.90 12.71
N ARG A 107 -16.00 -10.02 12.07
CA ARG A 107 -16.41 -11.25 12.77
C ARG A 107 -15.36 -11.79 13.75
N HIS A 108 -14.08 -11.45 13.57
CA HIS A 108 -12.98 -11.83 14.45
C HIS A 108 -12.50 -10.66 15.35
N GLY A 109 -13.35 -9.67 15.61
CA GLY A 109 -13.06 -8.56 16.53
C GLY A 109 -12.19 -7.43 15.93
N GLY A 110 -12.03 -7.40 14.61
CA GLY A 110 -11.35 -6.30 13.93
C GLY A 110 -12.26 -5.09 13.66
N HIS A 111 -11.68 -4.01 13.13
CA HIS A 111 -12.39 -2.75 12.89
C HIS A 111 -13.30 -2.83 11.66
N ASP A 112 -14.53 -2.35 11.83
CA ASP A 112 -15.51 -2.21 10.77
C ASP A 112 -15.27 -0.96 9.93
N VAL A 113 -15.52 -1.07 8.62
CA VAL A 113 -15.45 0.03 7.67
C VAL A 113 -16.69 -0.09 6.78
N PRO A 114 -17.51 0.97 6.66
CA PRO A 114 -18.70 0.93 5.81
C PRO A 114 -18.37 0.48 4.39
N GLU A 115 -19.16 -0.44 3.84
CA GLU A 115 -18.89 -1.05 2.54
C GLU A 115 -18.73 -0.01 1.42
N GLY A 116 -19.60 1.01 1.38
CA GLY A 116 -19.49 2.10 0.40
C GLY A 116 -18.11 2.77 0.41
N LYS A 117 -17.53 2.97 1.59
CA LYS A 117 -16.19 3.55 1.77
C LYS A 117 -15.08 2.61 1.31
N ILE A 118 -15.26 1.30 1.44
CA ILE A 118 -14.32 0.30 0.90
C ILE A 118 -14.30 0.38 -0.62
N ARG A 119 -15.48 0.36 -1.25
CA ARG A 119 -15.63 0.40 -2.71
C ARG A 119 -15.11 1.71 -3.31
N GLU A 120 -15.46 2.85 -2.70
CA GLU A 120 -14.96 4.16 -3.11
C GLU A 120 -13.43 4.22 -3.10
N ARG A 121 -12.81 3.76 -2.01
CA ARG A 121 -11.34 3.71 -1.88
C ARG A 121 -10.70 2.78 -2.91
N HIS A 122 -11.30 1.60 -3.11
CA HIS A 122 -10.82 0.61 -4.09
C HIS A 122 -10.79 1.19 -5.49
N ARG A 123 -11.83 1.90 -5.92
CA ARG A 123 -11.87 2.50 -7.26
C ARG A 123 -10.86 3.65 -7.40
N ARG A 124 -10.80 4.54 -6.39
CA ARG A 124 -9.92 5.72 -6.42
C ARG A 124 -8.44 5.38 -6.41
N LEU A 125 -8.04 4.32 -5.70
CA LEU A 125 -6.61 4.05 -5.51
C LEU A 125 -5.89 3.66 -6.80
N TRP A 126 -6.56 3.10 -7.81
CA TRP A 126 -5.86 2.53 -8.98
C TRP A 126 -5.16 3.56 -9.85
N GLN A 127 -5.72 4.78 -9.96
CA GLN A 127 -5.01 5.86 -10.64
C GLN A 127 -3.74 6.23 -9.86
N LEU A 128 -3.86 6.41 -8.54
CA LEU A 128 -2.73 6.74 -7.67
C LEU A 128 -1.66 5.65 -7.68
N VAL A 129 -2.06 4.38 -7.70
CA VAL A 129 -1.12 3.24 -7.80
C VAL A 129 -0.39 3.26 -9.13
N ALA A 130 -1.08 3.50 -10.25
CA ALA A 130 -0.43 3.61 -11.54
C ALA A 130 0.60 4.75 -11.55
N ASP A 131 0.23 5.92 -11.04
CA ASP A 131 1.15 7.06 -10.97
C ASP A 131 2.33 6.77 -10.02
N ALA A 132 2.11 6.02 -8.93
CA ALA A 132 3.17 5.60 -8.02
C ALA A 132 4.16 4.61 -8.63
N ILE A 133 3.68 3.70 -9.48
CA ILE A 133 4.53 2.74 -10.21
C ILE A 133 5.48 3.48 -11.17
N GLU A 134 5.02 4.57 -11.80
CA GLU A 134 5.86 5.38 -12.69
C GLU A 134 6.95 6.16 -11.93
N ILE A 135 6.67 6.56 -10.69
CA ILE A 135 7.61 7.36 -9.87
C ILE A 135 8.60 6.46 -9.11
N ALA A 136 8.22 5.24 -8.74
CA ALA A 136 9.08 4.33 -7.97
C ALA A 136 10.24 3.77 -8.80
N ASP A 137 11.40 3.55 -8.15
CA ASP A 137 12.55 2.88 -8.79
C ASP A 137 12.23 1.45 -9.19
N THR A 138 11.50 0.72 -8.34
CA THR A 138 11.01 -0.61 -8.66
C THR A 138 9.56 -0.77 -8.20
N ALA A 139 8.79 -1.57 -8.94
CA ALA A 139 7.46 -1.97 -8.53
C ALA A 139 7.24 -3.46 -8.79
N THR A 140 6.69 -4.17 -7.80
CA THR A 140 6.18 -5.53 -7.98
C THR A 140 4.69 -5.56 -7.66
N VAL A 141 3.90 -6.06 -8.60
CA VAL A 141 2.46 -6.18 -8.45
C VAL A 141 2.09 -7.64 -8.28
N TYR A 142 1.28 -7.92 -7.26
CA TYR A 142 0.89 -9.25 -6.84
C TYR A 142 -0.63 -9.44 -6.95
N ASP A 143 -1.06 -10.53 -7.58
CA ASP A 143 -2.42 -11.05 -7.42
C ASP A 143 -2.54 -11.79 -6.08
N ASN A 144 -3.25 -11.17 -5.13
CA ASN A 144 -3.53 -11.71 -3.81
C ASN A 144 -4.99 -12.19 -3.68
N SER A 145 -5.63 -12.59 -4.79
CA SER A 145 -7.00 -13.11 -4.78
C SER A 145 -7.10 -14.58 -4.36
N ARG A 146 -5.99 -15.34 -4.46
CA ARG A 146 -5.95 -16.79 -4.23
C ARG A 146 -5.67 -17.14 -2.76
N LEU A 147 -6.09 -18.33 -2.35
CA LEU A 147 -5.85 -18.85 -1.00
C LEU A 147 -4.39 -19.27 -0.76
N HIS A 148 -3.68 -19.69 -1.81
CA HIS A 148 -2.31 -20.20 -1.72
C HIS A 148 -1.23 -19.11 -1.70
N GLY A 149 -1.62 -17.86 -1.51
CA GLY A 149 -0.72 -16.71 -1.41
C GLY A 149 -0.63 -15.86 -2.68
N PRO A 150 0.09 -14.72 -2.57
CA PRO A 150 0.24 -13.76 -3.66
C PRO A 150 1.08 -14.31 -4.82
N ARG A 151 0.65 -14.07 -6.06
CA ARG A 151 1.41 -14.38 -7.29
C ARG A 151 1.86 -13.08 -7.95
N ILE A 152 3.11 -12.99 -8.37
CA ILE A 152 3.58 -11.85 -9.17
C ILE A 152 2.84 -11.81 -10.52
N VAL A 153 2.31 -10.64 -10.87
CA VAL A 153 1.61 -10.39 -12.15
C VAL A 153 2.25 -9.30 -12.97
N ALA A 154 3.07 -8.44 -12.37
CA ALA A 154 3.90 -7.48 -13.09
C ALA A 154 5.13 -7.12 -12.24
N GLN A 155 6.26 -6.86 -12.91
CA GLN A 155 7.46 -6.29 -12.32
C GLN A 155 7.90 -5.14 -13.18
N LEU A 156 8.32 -4.03 -12.56
CA LEU A 156 8.74 -2.82 -13.24
C LEU A 156 9.99 -2.25 -12.58
N THR A 157 10.85 -1.64 -13.40
CA THR A 157 12.00 -0.83 -12.98
C THR A 157 11.95 0.49 -13.72
N ALA A 158 11.98 1.60 -12.97
CA ALA A 158 11.86 2.96 -13.52
C ALA A 158 10.69 3.10 -14.51
N GLY A 159 9.50 2.62 -14.11
CA GLY A 159 8.29 2.62 -14.94
C GLY A 159 8.27 1.66 -16.14
N THR A 160 9.39 0.96 -16.42
CA THR A 160 9.52 0.02 -17.52
C THR A 160 9.26 -1.41 -17.05
N VAL A 161 8.47 -2.16 -17.80
CA VAL A 161 8.11 -3.54 -17.45
C VAL A 161 9.29 -4.48 -17.65
N ILE A 162 9.49 -5.37 -16.68
CA ILE A 162 10.38 -6.53 -16.78
C ILE A 162 9.55 -7.74 -17.18
N GLY A 163 9.80 -8.28 -18.37
CA GLY A 163 9.07 -9.43 -18.92
C GLY A 163 7.67 -9.06 -19.43
N ALA A 164 6.72 -10.00 -19.33
CA ALA A 164 5.34 -9.81 -19.76
C ALA A 164 4.39 -9.82 -18.55
N PRO A 165 3.60 -8.76 -18.33
CA PRO A 165 2.58 -8.74 -17.29
C PRO A 165 1.51 -9.82 -17.54
N THR A 166 1.05 -10.47 -16.49
CA THR A 166 -0.03 -11.46 -16.55
C THR A 166 -1.21 -11.01 -15.71
N TRP A 167 -1.79 -9.87 -16.12
CA TRP A 167 -2.90 -9.24 -15.42
C TRP A 167 -4.11 -10.19 -15.31
N PRO A 168 -4.72 -10.32 -14.12
CA PRO A 168 -6.00 -11.00 -14.02
C PRO A 168 -7.08 -10.20 -14.76
N ALA A 169 -8.09 -10.88 -15.29
CA ALA A 169 -9.17 -10.25 -16.08
C ALA A 169 -9.95 -9.15 -15.32
N TRP A 170 -9.91 -9.17 -13.98
CA TRP A 170 -10.55 -8.18 -13.12
C TRP A 170 -9.63 -7.01 -12.72
N ALA A 171 -8.37 -6.99 -13.18
CA ALA A 171 -7.44 -5.90 -12.89
C ALA A 171 -8.00 -4.56 -13.39
N SER A 172 -7.62 -3.48 -12.72
CA SER A 172 -8.06 -2.14 -13.10
C SER A 172 -7.52 -1.76 -14.48
N GLU A 173 -8.36 -1.13 -15.30
CA GLU A 173 -7.96 -0.56 -16.60
C GLU A 173 -6.83 0.46 -16.49
N LYS A 174 -6.68 1.10 -15.32
CA LYS A 174 -5.58 2.04 -15.06
C LYS A 174 -4.20 1.37 -15.10
N LEU A 175 -4.14 0.05 -14.84
CA LEU A 175 -2.90 -0.71 -14.86
C LEU A 175 -2.66 -1.34 -16.23
N PHE A 176 -3.58 -2.19 -16.71
CA PHE A 176 -3.31 -2.98 -17.92
C PHE A 176 -3.28 -2.15 -19.21
N ARG A 177 -3.90 -0.95 -19.25
CA ARG A 177 -3.75 -0.05 -20.41
C ARG A 177 -2.38 0.62 -20.45
N ARG A 178 -1.78 0.88 -19.28
CA ARG A 178 -0.49 1.55 -19.15
C ARG A 178 0.68 0.59 -19.34
N TRP A 179 0.50 -0.66 -18.88
CA TRP A 179 1.44 -1.75 -19.08
C TRP A 179 0.72 -2.97 -19.65
N PRO A 180 0.54 -3.05 -20.98
CA PRO A 180 -0.12 -4.19 -21.61
C PRO A 180 0.68 -5.50 -21.42
N GLY A 181 -0.04 -6.62 -21.41
CA GLY A 181 0.48 -7.99 -21.30
C GLY A 181 0.66 -8.66 -22.66
#